data_AF-A0A7K1T9L9-F1
#
_entry.id   AF-A0A7K1T9L9-F1
#
_cell.length_a   1.000
_cell.length_b   1.000
_cell.length_c   1.000
_cell.angle_alpha   90.00
_cell.angle_beta   90.00
_cell.angle_gamma   90.00
#
_symmetry.space_group_name_H-M   'P 1'
#
loop_
_entity.id
_entity.type
_entity.pdbx_description
1 polymer ?
#
loop_
_entity_poly.entity_id
_entity_poly.type
_entity_poly.pdbx_seq_one_letter_code
_entity_poly.pdbx_strand_id
1 'polypeptide(L)'
;MAKQWINAALDGGPGFADKSYFFHDNQYVRYDWQPGQDRAEFGTVLTAPAWNMPPLFADNPDGMLDGQGPYQGKVYFFKGNQYSRYDWAGNCQDAGYPQALSAWGLQGAFASIDACMNGQLGYAPYAYFLKGSQYMRYEWATDRLSEGYPRPLTAWGLKGAFASGIDACVAGKGDYAGKSYLFKGDQYVRFDWKTGQVDADPQPILGNWPGLLELVAAGRAKTTAAQWLAQAQQQVVAYTAALNGGPAFGFNQTVFEQALATHFHLAPTLPTPQRLQYLTAINQTMSAIWPKWDASQTLFKARTDAEATADGGTKNGKPVRAYFTGVFIGFSENFVRDTGPYCQAAVLVHETVHAVDAVSGEPNNHIPEWFELPRPKTGDAPPKYYAEQTQDEALHNPSSYAAFAQHIFYGEDRRYGAGRPTD
;
A
#
# COMPACT_ATOMS: atom_id res chain seq x y z
N MET A 1 7.95 4.33 16.35
CA MET A 1 8.77 4.24 15.11
C MET A 1 7.95 4.82 13.98
N ALA A 2 8.54 5.61 13.09
CA ALA A 2 7.83 6.05 11.88
C ALA A 2 7.42 4.81 11.07
N LYS A 3 6.18 4.76 10.60
CA LYS A 3 5.69 3.64 9.77
C LYS A 3 6.46 3.68 8.45
N GLN A 4 7.04 2.57 8.00
CA GLN A 4 7.75 2.50 6.73
C GLN A 4 6.78 2.66 5.55
N TRP A 5 7.12 3.48 4.56
CA TRP A 5 6.27 3.68 3.37
C TRP A 5 6.72 2.83 2.18
N ILE A 6 8.01 2.54 2.09
CA ILE A 6 8.62 1.69 1.07
C ILE A 6 9.45 0.66 1.82
N ASN A 7 9.19 -0.64 1.62
CA ASN A 7 9.91 -1.71 2.30
C ASN A 7 11.18 -2.11 1.55
N ALA A 8 11.14 -2.07 0.22
CA ALA A 8 12.29 -2.27 -0.63
C ALA A 8 12.08 -1.57 -1.97
N ALA A 9 13.18 -1.35 -2.68
CA ALA A 9 13.16 -0.97 -4.07
C ALA A 9 14.22 -1.78 -4.83
N LEU A 10 14.04 -1.89 -6.14
CA LEU A 10 14.90 -2.65 -7.04
C LEU A 10 15.05 -1.88 -8.35
N ASP A 11 16.24 -1.89 -8.91
CA ASP A 11 16.45 -1.29 -10.22
C ASP A 11 15.78 -2.15 -11.31
N GLY A 12 15.46 -1.54 -12.45
CA GLY A 12 14.89 -2.30 -13.55
C GLY A 12 15.88 -3.29 -14.17
N GLY A 13 15.44 -4.53 -14.32
CA GLY A 13 16.19 -5.59 -15.01
C GLY A 13 16.27 -5.42 -16.53
N PRO A 14 16.77 -6.43 -17.26
CA PRO A 14 16.86 -6.40 -18.72
C PRO A 14 15.51 -6.05 -19.39
N GLY A 15 15.52 -5.06 -20.27
CA GLY A 15 14.31 -4.54 -20.93
C GLY A 15 13.56 -3.46 -20.14
N PHE A 16 13.98 -3.15 -18.91
CA PHE A 16 13.37 -2.13 -18.05
C PHE A 16 14.42 -1.18 -17.44
N ALA A 17 15.55 -0.96 -18.12
CA ALA A 17 16.70 -0.23 -17.57
C ALA A 17 16.39 1.22 -17.14
N ASP A 18 15.35 1.83 -17.70
CA ASP A 18 14.80 3.14 -17.38
C ASP A 18 13.69 3.09 -16.31
N LYS A 19 13.47 1.94 -15.69
CA LYS A 19 12.44 1.71 -14.67
C LYS A 19 13.06 1.35 -13.32
N SER A 20 12.22 1.39 -12.30
CA SER A 20 12.51 0.77 -11.00
C SER A 20 11.24 0.20 -10.40
N TYR A 21 11.41 -0.73 -9.48
CA TYR A 21 10.31 -1.36 -8.76
C TYR A 21 10.34 -0.89 -7.32
N PHE A 22 9.17 -0.51 -6.80
CA PHE A 22 9.01 -0.09 -5.41
C PHE A 22 7.97 -0.99 -4.74
N PHE A 23 8.30 -1.48 -3.54
CA PHE A 23 7.52 -2.49 -2.84
C PHE A 23 6.98 -1.95 -1.53
N HIS A 24 5.73 -2.27 -1.24
CA HIS A 24 5.08 -2.04 0.05
C HIS A 24 4.22 -3.24 0.40
N ASP A 25 4.39 -3.82 1.59
CA ASP A 25 3.75 -5.07 2.00
C ASP A 25 3.88 -6.13 0.89
N ASN A 26 2.77 -6.72 0.46
CA ASN A 26 2.71 -7.78 -0.56
C ASN A 26 2.53 -7.27 -1.99
N GLN A 27 2.80 -5.99 -2.25
CA GLN A 27 2.52 -5.34 -3.53
C GLN A 27 3.64 -4.41 -3.99
N TYR A 28 3.63 -4.09 -5.28
CA TYR A 28 4.62 -3.21 -5.88
C TYR A 28 4.03 -2.35 -7.00
N VAL A 29 4.78 -1.33 -7.40
CA VAL A 29 4.59 -0.56 -8.64
C VAL A 29 5.88 -0.58 -9.45
N ARG A 30 5.78 -0.44 -10.78
CA ARG A 30 6.92 -0.15 -11.65
C ARG A 30 6.91 1.34 -12.00
N TYR A 31 7.92 2.05 -11.51
CA TYR A 31 8.11 3.48 -11.67
C TYR A 31 8.91 3.79 -12.94
N ASP A 32 8.44 4.79 -13.68
CA ASP A 32 9.08 5.28 -14.90
C ASP A 32 9.99 6.48 -14.62
N TRP A 33 11.26 6.40 -15.01
CA TRP A 33 12.20 7.51 -14.87
C TRP A 33 12.26 8.43 -16.09
N GLN A 34 11.51 8.15 -17.16
CA GLN A 34 11.54 8.97 -18.36
C GLN A 34 11.14 10.42 -18.08
N PRO A 35 11.84 11.41 -18.68
CA PRO A 35 11.49 12.82 -18.51
C PRO A 35 10.01 13.11 -18.86
N GLY A 36 9.31 13.81 -17.97
CA GLY A 36 7.89 14.12 -18.12
C GLY A 36 6.92 12.97 -17.77
N GLN A 37 7.46 11.83 -17.32
CA GLN A 37 6.69 10.65 -16.91
C GLN A 37 7.00 10.28 -15.45
N ASP A 38 6.75 11.20 -14.50
CA ASP A 38 6.80 10.86 -13.06
C ASP A 38 5.52 10.10 -12.66
N ARG A 39 5.45 8.85 -13.10
CA ARG A 39 4.30 7.96 -12.92
C ARG A 39 4.73 6.51 -12.77
N ALA A 40 3.94 5.74 -12.04
CA ALA A 40 3.98 4.31 -12.22
C ALA A 40 3.29 3.92 -13.54
N GLU A 41 3.76 2.84 -14.16
CA GLU A 41 3.21 2.35 -15.43
C GLU A 41 1.81 1.74 -15.29
N PHE A 42 1.50 1.29 -14.08
CA PHE A 42 0.27 0.63 -13.67
C PHE A 42 0.10 0.88 -12.17
N GLY A 43 -1.13 0.68 -11.67
CA GLY A 43 -1.44 0.73 -10.24
C GLY A 43 -0.70 -0.35 -9.43
N THR A 44 -1.21 -0.75 -8.27
CA THR A 44 -0.49 -1.76 -7.47
C THR A 44 -0.68 -3.18 -8.00
N VAL A 45 0.37 -4.00 -7.96
CA VAL A 45 0.36 -5.42 -8.35
C VAL A 45 0.77 -6.28 -7.16
N LEU A 46 0.13 -7.44 -6.96
CA LEU A 46 0.57 -8.42 -5.96
C LEU A 46 1.93 -9.01 -6.33
N THR A 47 2.90 -8.91 -5.42
CA THR A 47 4.30 -9.28 -5.67
C THR A 47 4.45 -10.78 -5.93
N ALA A 48 3.85 -11.63 -5.10
CA ALA A 48 4.06 -13.08 -5.17
C ALA A 48 3.68 -13.70 -6.54
N PRO A 49 2.46 -13.49 -7.07
CA PRO A 49 2.09 -14.04 -8.37
C PRO A 49 2.82 -13.37 -9.54
N ALA A 50 3.12 -12.07 -9.45
CA ALA A 50 3.77 -11.35 -10.56
C ALA A 50 5.25 -11.75 -10.72
N TRP A 51 5.93 -12.02 -9.61
CA TRP A 51 7.34 -12.40 -9.60
C TRP A 51 7.58 -13.90 -9.49
N ASN A 52 6.52 -14.74 -9.42
CA ASN A 52 6.62 -16.17 -9.14
C ASN A 52 7.53 -16.46 -7.92
N MET A 53 7.40 -15.64 -6.87
CA MET A 53 8.24 -15.71 -5.68
C MET A 53 7.44 -16.26 -4.49
N PRO A 54 8.08 -17.03 -3.59
CA PRO A 54 7.42 -17.48 -2.36
C PRO A 54 6.92 -16.28 -1.52
N PRO A 55 5.76 -16.40 -0.86
CA PRO A 55 5.18 -15.31 -0.06
C PRO A 55 6.14 -14.66 0.93
N LEU A 56 7.04 -15.44 1.55
CA LEU A 56 8.07 -14.95 2.48
C LEU A 56 8.90 -13.78 1.93
N PHE A 57 9.22 -13.79 0.64
CA PHE A 57 10.04 -12.76 -0.01
C PHE A 57 9.22 -11.73 -0.78
N ALA A 58 7.94 -12.02 -0.98
CA ALA A 58 7.01 -11.17 -1.69
C ALA A 58 6.20 -10.25 -0.76
N ASP A 59 6.08 -10.61 0.52
CA ASP A 59 5.39 -9.85 1.55
C ASP A 59 6.38 -9.12 2.46
N ASN A 60 6.38 -7.80 2.38
CA ASN A 60 7.21 -6.88 3.16
C ASN A 60 8.72 -7.25 3.10
N PRO A 61 9.34 -7.30 1.91
CA PRO A 61 10.76 -7.64 1.77
C PRO A 61 11.66 -6.64 2.50
N ASP A 62 12.77 -7.11 3.08
CA ASP A 62 13.73 -6.25 3.81
C ASP A 62 14.77 -5.60 2.87
N GLY A 63 14.83 -6.04 1.62
CA GLY A 63 15.74 -5.51 0.62
C GLY A 63 15.74 -6.33 -0.66
N MET A 64 16.06 -5.69 -1.77
CA MET A 64 16.27 -6.34 -3.06
C MET A 64 17.52 -5.80 -3.74
N LEU A 65 18.23 -6.66 -4.45
CA LEU A 65 19.51 -6.30 -5.08
C LEU A 65 19.72 -7.04 -6.40
N ASP A 66 20.01 -6.28 -7.46
CA ASP A 66 20.43 -6.88 -8.72
C ASP A 66 21.82 -7.49 -8.61
N GLY A 67 21.97 -8.71 -9.10
CA GLY A 67 23.26 -9.39 -9.20
C GLY A 67 24.18 -8.71 -10.21
N GLN A 68 25.46 -8.62 -9.89
CA GLN A 68 26.47 -8.09 -10.82
C GLN A 68 27.57 -9.11 -11.12
N GLY A 69 28.43 -8.77 -12.08
CA GLY A 69 29.54 -9.62 -12.51
C GLY A 69 29.04 -11.01 -12.96
N PRO A 70 29.48 -12.11 -12.33
CA PRO A 70 29.03 -13.45 -12.69
C PRO A 70 27.55 -13.71 -12.37
N TYR A 71 26.88 -12.82 -11.62
CA TYR A 71 25.47 -12.93 -11.25
C TYR A 71 24.55 -11.99 -12.02
N GLN A 72 25.01 -11.40 -13.13
CA GLN A 72 24.16 -10.59 -14.01
C GLN A 72 22.92 -11.38 -14.46
N GLY A 73 21.76 -10.73 -14.47
CA GLY A 73 20.48 -11.37 -14.75
C GLY A 73 19.84 -12.06 -13.55
N LYS A 74 20.47 -12.02 -12.37
CA LYS A 74 19.87 -12.47 -11.11
C LYS A 74 19.39 -11.30 -10.26
N VAL A 75 18.40 -11.56 -9.40
CA VAL A 75 17.97 -10.65 -8.32
C VAL A 75 18.01 -11.40 -7.01
N TYR A 76 18.36 -10.72 -5.94
CA TYR A 76 18.37 -11.26 -4.60
C TYR A 76 17.30 -10.57 -3.75
N PHE A 77 16.40 -11.36 -3.18
CA PHE A 77 15.34 -10.91 -2.28
C PHE A 77 15.73 -11.30 -0.86
N PHE A 78 15.76 -10.34 0.06
CA PHE A 78 16.18 -10.54 1.44
C PHE A 78 14.99 -10.46 2.39
N LYS A 79 14.91 -11.42 3.32
CA LYS A 79 13.92 -11.41 4.41
C LYS A 79 14.47 -12.10 5.64
N GLY A 80 14.50 -11.38 6.76
CA GLY A 80 15.04 -11.84 8.03
C GLY A 80 16.47 -12.35 7.86
N ASN A 81 16.71 -13.59 8.25
CA ASN A 81 18.01 -14.27 8.13
C ASN A 81 18.14 -15.13 6.87
N GLN A 82 17.28 -14.92 5.87
CA GLN A 82 17.27 -15.68 4.63
C GLN A 82 17.29 -14.77 3.40
N TYR A 83 17.69 -15.34 2.27
CA TYR A 83 17.54 -14.71 0.98
C TYR A 83 17.13 -15.73 -0.08
N SER A 84 16.50 -15.23 -1.13
CA SER A 84 16.14 -15.98 -2.33
C SER A 84 16.79 -15.35 -3.54
N ARG A 85 17.29 -16.18 -4.46
CA ARG A 85 17.80 -15.71 -5.76
C ARG A 85 16.78 -16.00 -6.85
N TYR A 86 16.49 -14.98 -7.64
CA TYR A 86 15.54 -14.99 -8.74
C TYR A 86 16.28 -14.84 -10.06
N ASP A 87 15.79 -15.53 -11.09
CA ASP A 87 16.33 -15.45 -12.45
C ASP A 87 15.42 -14.60 -13.34
N TRP A 88 15.93 -13.49 -13.86
CA TRP A 88 15.17 -12.64 -14.78
C TRP A 88 14.74 -13.40 -16.04
N ALA A 89 15.60 -14.28 -16.57
CA ALA A 89 15.31 -15.02 -17.80
C ALA A 89 14.29 -16.15 -17.60
N GLY A 90 14.44 -16.93 -16.53
CA GLY A 90 13.53 -18.00 -16.13
C GLY A 90 12.23 -17.50 -15.51
N ASN A 91 12.17 -16.23 -15.12
CA ASN A 91 11.03 -15.60 -14.44
C ASN A 91 10.58 -16.38 -13.19
N CYS A 92 11.54 -16.90 -12.43
CA CYS A 92 11.28 -17.73 -11.25
C CYS A 92 12.46 -17.72 -10.27
N GLN A 93 12.19 -18.21 -9.05
CA GLN A 93 13.22 -18.53 -8.07
C GLN A 93 14.17 -19.62 -8.59
N ASP A 94 15.48 -19.43 -8.43
CA ASP A 94 16.48 -20.46 -8.70
C ASP A 94 16.31 -21.67 -7.76
N ALA A 95 16.55 -22.88 -8.27
CA ALA A 95 16.54 -24.08 -7.44
C ALA A 95 17.59 -24.01 -6.31
N GLY A 96 17.25 -24.55 -5.13
CA GLY A 96 18.14 -24.55 -3.96
C GLY A 96 18.04 -23.30 -3.08
N TYR A 97 17.04 -22.44 -3.32
CA TYR A 97 16.67 -21.30 -2.48
C TYR A 97 15.36 -21.58 -1.72
N PRO A 98 15.13 -20.93 -0.56
CA PRO A 98 15.96 -19.91 0.07
C PRO A 98 17.24 -20.45 0.73
N GLN A 99 18.22 -19.57 0.91
CA GLN A 99 19.46 -19.85 1.63
C GLN A 99 19.63 -18.89 2.81
N ALA A 100 20.51 -19.26 3.76
CA ALA A 100 20.81 -18.42 4.90
C ALA A 100 21.58 -17.17 4.47
N LEU A 101 21.23 -16.01 5.04
CA LEU A 101 21.89 -14.73 4.77
C LEU A 101 23.39 -14.77 5.11
N SER A 102 23.81 -15.64 6.02
CA SER A 102 25.23 -15.87 6.35
C SER A 102 26.08 -16.34 5.16
N ALA A 103 25.48 -16.83 4.08
CA ALA A 103 26.19 -17.12 2.83
C ALA A 103 26.86 -15.86 2.23
N TRP A 104 26.33 -14.67 2.52
CA TRP A 104 26.93 -13.38 2.15
C TRP A 104 28.01 -12.90 3.14
N GLY A 105 28.35 -13.72 4.14
CA GLY A 105 29.23 -13.33 5.26
C GLY A 105 28.58 -12.40 6.28
N LEU A 106 27.29 -12.07 6.10
CA LEU A 106 26.52 -11.20 6.99
C LEU A 106 26.11 -11.96 8.26
N GLN A 107 26.44 -11.39 9.43
CA GLN A 107 26.26 -12.02 10.73
C GLN A 107 26.12 -10.99 11.85
N GLY A 108 25.81 -11.44 13.07
CA GLY A 108 25.65 -10.56 14.23
C GLY A 108 24.50 -9.58 14.02
N ALA A 109 24.79 -8.27 14.14
CA ALA A 109 23.79 -7.22 13.87
C ALA A 109 23.23 -7.31 12.44
N PHE A 110 24.03 -7.75 11.47
CA PHE A 110 23.65 -7.94 10.07
C PHE A 110 23.09 -9.34 9.77
N ALA A 111 22.65 -10.10 10.78
CA ALA A 111 21.89 -11.34 10.56
C ALA A 111 20.50 -11.07 9.90
N SER A 112 20.14 -9.80 9.72
CA SER A 112 19.13 -9.28 8.81
C SER A 112 19.62 -7.91 8.30
N ILE A 113 18.97 -7.39 7.25
CA ILE A 113 19.23 -6.05 6.72
C ILE A 113 17.97 -5.20 6.83
N ASP A 114 18.10 -3.88 6.71
CA ASP A 114 16.97 -2.96 6.57
C ASP A 114 16.81 -2.46 5.13
N ALA A 115 17.92 -2.39 4.37
CA ALA A 115 17.94 -2.03 2.96
C ALA A 115 19.26 -2.49 2.31
N CYS A 116 19.29 -2.52 0.98
CA CYS A 116 20.51 -2.72 0.20
C CYS A 116 20.50 -1.93 -1.11
N MET A 117 21.68 -1.68 -1.67
CA MET A 117 21.83 -1.11 -3.01
C MET A 117 23.16 -1.47 -3.65
N ASN A 118 23.20 -1.46 -4.97
CA ASN A 118 24.45 -1.48 -5.71
C ASN A 118 25.07 -0.08 -5.77
N GLY A 119 26.41 -0.04 -5.76
CA GLY A 119 27.16 1.17 -6.01
C GLY A 119 27.04 1.63 -7.47
N GLN A 120 27.35 2.90 -7.72
CA GLN A 120 27.42 3.47 -9.06
C GLN A 120 28.77 4.16 -9.31
N LEU A 121 29.02 4.53 -10.56
CA LEU A 121 30.27 5.17 -11.00
C LEU A 121 31.48 4.32 -10.59
N GLY A 122 32.50 4.91 -9.99
CA GLY A 122 33.70 4.21 -9.50
C GLY A 122 33.42 3.18 -8.40
N TYR A 123 32.21 3.13 -7.87
CA TYR A 123 31.78 2.18 -6.85
C TYR A 123 30.88 1.07 -7.40
N ALA A 124 30.68 0.99 -8.72
CA ALA A 124 29.88 -0.04 -9.37
C ALA A 124 30.26 -1.49 -8.95
N PRO A 125 31.55 -1.85 -8.74
CA PRO A 125 31.92 -3.20 -8.31
C PRO A 125 31.41 -3.63 -6.91
N TYR A 126 30.80 -2.72 -6.16
CA TYR A 126 30.39 -2.95 -4.78
C TYR A 126 28.88 -2.94 -4.58
N ALA A 127 28.41 -3.74 -3.64
CA ALA A 127 27.08 -3.63 -3.04
C ALA A 127 27.17 -3.17 -1.59
N TYR A 128 26.08 -2.60 -1.07
CA TYR A 128 25.99 -2.06 0.28
C TYR A 128 24.77 -2.63 0.98
N PHE A 129 24.98 -3.18 2.17
CA PHE A 129 23.92 -3.71 3.04
C PHE A 129 23.81 -2.82 4.27
N LEU A 130 22.61 -2.32 4.56
CA LEU A 130 22.38 -1.34 5.61
C LEU A 130 21.62 -1.99 6.77
N LYS A 131 22.01 -1.67 8.00
CA LYS A 131 21.33 -2.13 9.21
C LYS A 131 21.51 -1.13 10.34
N GLY A 132 20.40 -0.60 10.85
CA GLY A 132 20.41 0.45 11.87
C GLY A 132 21.33 1.60 11.45
N SER A 133 22.23 2.03 12.32
CA SER A 133 23.16 3.15 12.05
C SER A 133 24.40 2.79 11.22
N GLN A 134 24.47 1.58 10.66
CA GLN A 134 25.68 1.06 10.03
C GLN A 134 25.42 0.45 8.66
N TYR A 135 26.49 0.27 7.88
CA TYR A 135 26.46 -0.46 6.63
C TYR A 135 27.69 -1.35 6.45
N MET A 136 27.50 -2.44 5.70
CA MET A 136 28.54 -3.33 5.19
C MET A 136 28.75 -3.05 3.70
N ARG A 137 29.96 -3.29 3.20
CA ARG A 137 30.26 -3.25 1.77
C ARG A 137 30.66 -4.65 1.30
N TYR A 138 30.13 -5.05 0.16
CA TYR A 138 30.34 -6.33 -0.50
C TYR A 138 30.99 -6.12 -1.86
N GLU A 139 31.91 -7.00 -2.23
CA GLU A 139 32.66 -6.95 -3.49
C GLU A 139 32.17 -8.06 -4.42
N TRP A 140 31.52 -7.67 -5.52
CA TRP A 140 30.98 -8.64 -6.47
C TRP A 140 32.06 -9.50 -7.14
N ALA A 141 33.26 -8.96 -7.33
CA ALA A 141 34.35 -9.65 -8.01
C ALA A 141 34.98 -10.77 -7.16
N THR A 142 35.03 -10.61 -5.84
CA THR A 142 35.65 -11.58 -4.92
C THR A 142 34.62 -12.39 -4.13
N ASP A 143 33.34 -12.07 -4.28
CA ASP A 143 32.20 -12.71 -3.61
C ASP A 143 32.33 -12.65 -2.07
N ARG A 144 32.78 -11.50 -1.56
CA ARG A 144 33.13 -11.30 -0.15
C ARG A 144 32.82 -9.89 0.35
N LEU A 145 32.65 -9.77 1.65
CA LEU A 145 32.60 -8.48 2.33
C LEU A 145 33.98 -7.82 2.31
N SER A 146 34.01 -6.50 2.06
CA SER A 146 35.23 -5.71 2.17
C SER A 146 35.72 -5.66 3.63
N GLU A 147 37.04 -5.59 3.82
CA GLU A 147 37.64 -5.36 5.13
C GLU A 147 37.35 -3.94 5.68
N GLY A 148 37.33 -3.80 7.00
CA GLY A 148 37.11 -2.51 7.67
C GLY A 148 35.64 -2.06 7.71
N TYR A 149 34.71 -3.01 7.64
CA TYR A 149 33.26 -2.84 7.80
C TYR A 149 32.75 -3.66 9.00
N PRO A 150 31.64 -3.26 9.67
CA PRO A 150 30.73 -2.19 9.28
C PRO A 150 31.28 -0.77 9.48
N ARG A 151 30.74 0.18 8.72
CA ARG A 151 30.99 1.62 8.87
C ARG A 151 29.69 2.36 9.22
N PRO A 152 29.77 3.50 9.93
CA PRO A 152 28.57 4.25 10.28
C PRO A 152 27.96 4.94 9.05
N LEU A 153 26.63 5.03 9.01
CA LEU A 153 25.89 5.76 7.95
C LEU A 153 26.24 7.26 7.91
N THR A 154 26.70 7.83 9.02
CA THR A 154 27.20 9.22 9.06
C THR A 154 28.42 9.46 8.16
N ALA A 155 29.14 8.39 7.76
CA ALA A 155 30.22 8.50 6.78
C ALA A 155 29.73 8.98 5.40
N TRP A 156 28.43 8.83 5.10
CA TRP A 156 27.77 9.32 3.89
C TRP A 156 27.11 10.70 4.09
N GLY A 157 27.36 11.35 5.23
CA GLY A 157 26.75 12.64 5.56
C GLY A 157 25.31 12.54 6.05
N LEU A 158 24.78 11.32 6.25
CA LEU A 158 23.45 11.09 6.78
C LEU A 158 23.32 11.62 8.21
N LYS A 159 22.18 12.25 8.51
CA LYS A 159 21.88 12.89 9.79
C LYS A 159 20.49 12.49 10.30
N GLY A 160 20.22 12.75 11.57
CA GLY A 160 18.91 12.55 12.19
C GLY A 160 18.40 11.12 11.99
N ALA A 161 17.14 10.99 11.56
CA ALA A 161 16.50 9.69 11.36
C ALA A 161 17.26 8.83 10.32
N PHE A 162 17.80 9.42 9.26
CA PHE A 162 18.54 8.71 8.21
C PHE A 162 19.90 8.17 8.69
N ALA A 163 20.49 8.77 9.73
CA ALA A 163 21.72 8.23 10.35
C ALA A 163 21.46 6.98 11.22
N SER A 164 20.20 6.65 11.50
CA SER A 164 19.79 5.57 12.40
C SER A 164 19.20 4.35 11.68
N GLY A 165 19.06 4.40 10.35
CA GLY A 165 18.54 3.32 9.52
C GLY A 165 17.85 3.84 8.28
N ILE A 166 17.80 3.01 7.24
CA ILE A 166 17.22 3.30 5.93
C ILE A 166 16.24 2.17 5.61
N ASP A 167 15.07 2.52 5.10
CA ASP A 167 14.00 1.55 4.82
C ASP A 167 14.12 0.96 3.40
N ALA A 168 14.56 1.75 2.43
CA ALA A 168 14.77 1.28 1.06
C ALA A 168 15.79 2.16 0.32
N CYS A 169 16.40 1.61 -0.73
CA CYS A 169 17.32 2.32 -1.60
C CYS A 169 17.03 2.01 -3.07
N VAL A 170 17.20 2.99 -3.96
CA VAL A 170 17.11 2.79 -5.42
C VAL A 170 18.15 3.64 -6.15
N ALA A 171 18.66 3.18 -7.30
CA ALA A 171 19.50 4.00 -8.14
C ALA A 171 18.67 4.99 -8.96
N GLY A 172 19.11 6.25 -9.00
CA GLY A 172 18.60 7.22 -9.97
C GLY A 172 18.94 6.81 -11.40
N LYS A 173 17.99 7.02 -12.31
CA LYS A 173 18.15 6.77 -13.76
C LYS A 173 18.02 8.09 -14.54
N GLY A 174 18.37 8.06 -15.83
CA GLY A 174 18.30 9.23 -16.71
C GLY A 174 19.13 10.40 -16.19
N ASP A 175 18.49 11.57 -16.04
CA ASP A 175 19.11 12.80 -15.52
C ASP A 175 19.63 12.66 -14.08
N TYR A 176 19.24 11.61 -13.36
CA TYR A 176 19.66 11.31 -11.99
C TYR A 176 20.72 10.19 -11.91
N ALA A 177 21.30 9.77 -13.04
CA ALA A 177 22.37 8.78 -13.06
C ALA A 177 23.57 9.22 -12.20
N GLY A 178 24.18 8.28 -11.48
CA GLY A 178 25.25 8.58 -10.51
C GLY A 178 24.73 9.06 -9.15
N LYS A 179 23.42 9.07 -8.94
CA LYS A 179 22.77 9.32 -7.64
C LYS A 179 22.03 8.08 -7.16
N SER A 180 21.92 7.91 -5.85
CA SER A 180 20.99 6.94 -5.23
C SER A 180 20.03 7.68 -4.31
N TYR A 181 18.82 7.17 -4.18
CA TYR A 181 17.79 7.69 -3.30
C TYR A 181 17.58 6.72 -2.15
N LEU A 182 17.66 7.24 -0.93
CA LEU A 182 17.53 6.46 0.30
C LEU A 182 16.25 6.93 1.00
N PHE A 183 15.36 6.01 1.30
CA PHE A 183 14.04 6.30 1.85
C PHE A 183 13.95 5.96 3.33
N LYS A 184 13.22 6.78 4.08
CA LYS A 184 12.89 6.52 5.48
C LYS A 184 11.56 7.15 5.85
N GLY A 185 10.61 6.33 6.31
CA GLY A 185 9.25 6.79 6.59
C GLY A 185 8.64 7.44 5.37
N ASP A 186 8.16 8.67 5.53
CA ASP A 186 7.56 9.50 4.48
C ASP A 186 8.57 10.42 3.76
N GLN A 187 9.87 10.26 4.01
CA GLN A 187 10.92 11.11 3.46
C GLN A 187 11.97 10.31 2.68
N TYR A 188 12.78 11.03 1.91
CA TYR A 188 13.97 10.51 1.26
C TYR A 188 15.13 11.51 1.29
N VAL A 189 16.35 11.01 1.09
CA VAL A 189 17.55 11.80 0.81
C VAL A 189 18.20 11.31 -0.48
N ARG A 190 18.96 12.19 -1.14
CA ARG A 190 19.72 11.85 -2.35
C ARG A 190 21.21 11.77 -2.04
N PHE A 191 21.81 10.62 -2.34
CA PHE A 191 23.22 10.34 -2.22
C PHE A 191 23.92 10.51 -3.56
N ASP A 192 25.02 11.25 -3.59
CA ASP A 192 25.84 11.46 -4.78
C ASP A 192 27.08 10.56 -4.74
N TRP A 193 27.18 9.62 -5.68
CA TRP A 193 28.32 8.71 -5.79
C TRP A 193 29.62 9.42 -6.17
N LYS A 194 29.55 10.61 -6.78
CA LYS A 194 30.74 11.41 -7.14
C LYS A 194 31.39 12.03 -5.92
N THR A 195 30.60 12.56 -4.99
CA THR A 195 31.11 13.19 -3.76
C THR A 195 31.21 12.19 -2.61
N GLY A 196 30.47 11.08 -2.68
CA GLY A 196 30.34 10.09 -1.61
C GLY A 196 29.53 10.61 -0.42
N GLN A 197 28.64 11.58 -0.64
CA GLN A 197 27.84 12.24 0.40
C GLN A 197 26.40 12.47 -0.06
N VAL A 198 25.48 12.65 0.88
CA VAL A 198 24.16 13.22 0.56
C VAL A 198 24.27 14.68 0.15
N ASP A 199 23.52 15.06 -0.89
CA ASP A 199 23.61 16.39 -1.52
C ASP A 199 22.41 17.30 -1.27
N ALA A 200 21.42 16.85 -0.51
CA ALA A 200 20.24 17.60 -0.12
C ALA A 200 19.72 17.19 1.26
N ASP A 201 19.02 18.10 1.93
CA ASP A 201 18.27 17.81 3.15
C ASP A 201 17.10 16.86 2.84
N PRO A 202 16.64 16.07 3.84
CA PRO A 202 15.49 15.17 3.67
C PRO A 202 14.27 15.89 3.06
N GLN A 203 13.71 15.29 2.01
CA GLN A 203 12.52 15.78 1.32
C GLN A 203 11.36 14.80 1.49
N PRO A 204 10.10 15.25 1.51
CA PRO A 204 8.95 14.36 1.52
C PRO A 204 8.88 13.54 0.23
N ILE A 205 8.46 12.28 0.32
CA ILE A 205 8.21 11.42 -0.83
C ILE A 205 7.04 11.98 -1.64
N LEU A 206 5.91 12.25 -0.97
CA LEU A 206 4.74 12.85 -1.62
C LEU A 206 5.06 14.24 -2.15
N GLY A 207 4.64 14.52 -3.38
CA GLY A 207 4.91 15.76 -4.09
C GLY A 207 6.25 15.79 -4.84
N ASN A 208 7.25 15.01 -4.39
CA ASN A 208 8.52 14.85 -5.13
C ASN A 208 8.58 13.55 -5.94
N TRP A 209 7.69 12.59 -5.64
CA TRP A 209 7.51 11.33 -6.35
C TRP A 209 6.01 11.07 -6.57
N PRO A 210 5.28 11.95 -7.29
CA PRO A 210 3.85 11.76 -7.57
C PRO A 210 3.55 10.39 -8.18
N GLY A 211 4.45 9.80 -8.96
CA GLY A 211 4.29 8.45 -9.49
C GLY A 211 4.28 7.33 -8.46
N LEU A 212 4.68 7.59 -7.21
CA LEU A 212 4.59 6.63 -6.12
C LEU A 212 3.28 6.70 -5.35
N LEU A 213 2.39 7.66 -5.63
CA LEU A 213 1.11 7.83 -4.92
C LEU A 213 0.27 6.53 -4.92
N GLU A 214 0.27 5.81 -6.04
CA GLU A 214 -0.40 4.51 -6.17
C GLU A 214 0.09 3.48 -5.16
N LEU A 215 1.38 3.47 -4.85
CA LEU A 215 1.94 2.55 -3.85
C LEU A 215 1.81 3.10 -2.43
N VAL A 216 2.40 4.28 -2.19
CA VAL A 216 2.64 4.79 -0.83
C VAL A 216 1.41 5.44 -0.19
N ALA A 217 0.33 5.62 -0.97
CA ALA A 217 -0.97 6.02 -0.46
C ALA A 217 -2.04 4.99 -0.78
N ALA A 218 -2.40 4.83 -2.06
CA ALA A 218 -3.52 3.95 -2.44
C ALA A 218 -3.25 2.49 -2.09
N GLY A 219 -2.03 2.00 -2.33
CA GLY A 219 -1.58 0.66 -1.91
C GLY A 219 -1.63 0.47 -0.39
N ARG A 220 -1.10 1.42 0.39
CA ARG A 220 -1.15 1.38 1.86
C ARG A 220 -2.58 1.39 2.40
N ALA A 221 -3.45 2.20 1.79
CA ALA A 221 -4.87 2.23 2.07
C ALA A 221 -5.52 0.87 1.76
N LYS A 222 -5.16 0.24 0.64
CA LYS A 222 -5.62 -1.10 0.24
C LYS A 222 -5.23 -2.17 1.26
N THR A 223 -3.97 -2.21 1.70
CA THR A 223 -3.58 -3.19 2.73
C THR A 223 -4.42 -3.04 4.00
N THR A 224 -4.61 -1.79 4.44
CA THR A 224 -5.40 -1.50 5.65
C THR A 224 -6.87 -1.85 5.48
N ALA A 225 -7.48 -1.43 4.37
CA ALA A 225 -8.88 -1.72 4.02
C ALA A 225 -9.15 -3.21 3.88
N ALA A 226 -8.21 -3.97 3.30
CA ALA A 226 -8.30 -5.42 3.17
C ALA A 226 -8.40 -6.12 4.53
N GLN A 227 -7.63 -5.70 5.52
CA GLN A 227 -7.73 -6.28 6.88
C GLN A 227 -9.12 -6.07 7.49
N TRP A 228 -9.69 -4.87 7.32
CA TRP A 228 -11.02 -4.54 7.84
C TRP A 228 -12.10 -5.36 7.13
N LEU A 229 -12.07 -5.37 5.80
CA LEU A 229 -13.05 -6.06 4.98
C LEU A 229 -13.02 -7.57 5.22
N ALA A 230 -11.82 -8.17 5.33
CA ALA A 230 -11.66 -9.60 5.59
C ALA A 230 -12.28 -10.00 6.94
N GLN A 231 -12.02 -9.25 8.01
CA GLN A 231 -12.62 -9.54 9.32
C GLN A 231 -14.14 -9.37 9.30
N ALA A 232 -14.63 -8.30 8.69
CA ALA A 232 -16.07 -8.05 8.58
C ALA A 232 -16.79 -9.14 7.78
N GLN A 233 -16.24 -9.53 6.63
CA GLN A 233 -16.78 -10.58 5.79
C GLN A 233 -16.79 -11.93 6.52
N GLN A 234 -15.72 -12.28 7.23
CA GLN A 234 -15.65 -13.50 8.04
C GLN A 234 -16.78 -13.55 9.07
N GLN A 235 -17.05 -12.43 9.75
CA GLN A 235 -18.14 -12.38 10.72
C GLN A 235 -19.52 -12.43 10.06
N VAL A 236 -19.72 -11.78 8.91
CA VAL A 236 -20.98 -11.90 8.12
C VAL A 236 -21.25 -13.36 7.75
N VAL A 237 -20.24 -14.09 7.25
CA VAL A 237 -20.37 -15.51 6.89
C VAL A 237 -20.68 -16.36 8.13
N ALA A 238 -19.94 -16.17 9.22
CA ALA A 238 -20.15 -16.94 10.46
C ALA A 238 -21.53 -16.70 11.07
N TYR A 239 -21.99 -15.44 11.07
CA TYR A 239 -23.30 -15.08 11.61
C TYR A 239 -24.44 -15.61 10.73
N THR A 240 -24.27 -15.56 9.40
CA THR A 240 -25.20 -16.18 8.45
C THR A 240 -25.32 -17.69 8.65
N ALA A 241 -24.20 -18.37 8.92
CA ALA A 241 -24.21 -19.81 9.22
C ALA A 241 -24.94 -20.11 10.54
N ALA A 242 -24.70 -19.31 11.59
CA ALA A 242 -25.37 -19.47 12.88
C ALA A 242 -26.90 -19.30 12.76
N LEU A 243 -27.37 -18.31 12.00
CA LEU A 243 -28.80 -18.10 11.75
C LEU A 243 -29.46 -19.23 10.94
N ASN A 244 -28.68 -19.97 10.15
CA ASN A 244 -29.14 -21.14 9.38
C ASN A 244 -29.04 -22.47 10.16
N GLY A 245 -28.85 -22.43 11.49
CA GLY A 245 -28.71 -23.64 12.31
C GLY A 245 -27.34 -24.30 12.24
N GLY A 246 -26.33 -23.60 11.70
CA GLY A 246 -24.93 -24.01 11.70
C GLY A 246 -24.25 -23.80 13.07
N PRO A 247 -22.90 -23.76 13.10
CA PRO A 247 -22.14 -23.50 14.31
C PRO A 247 -22.54 -22.17 14.97
N ALA A 248 -22.45 -22.11 16.30
CA ALA A 248 -22.69 -20.88 17.04
C ALA A 248 -21.74 -19.75 16.58
N PHE A 249 -22.24 -18.52 16.58
CA PHE A 249 -21.44 -17.35 16.22
C PHE A 249 -20.29 -17.16 17.22
N GLY A 250 -19.05 -17.37 16.75
CA GLY A 250 -17.85 -17.41 17.60
C GLY A 250 -17.20 -16.06 17.89
N PHE A 251 -17.82 -14.94 17.51
CA PHE A 251 -17.30 -13.59 17.71
C PHE A 251 -18.17 -12.81 18.70
N ASN A 252 -17.79 -11.56 18.99
CA ASN A 252 -18.57 -10.69 19.87
C ASN A 252 -19.91 -10.30 19.20
N GLN A 253 -20.98 -11.03 19.55
CA GLN A 253 -22.31 -10.82 18.98
C GLN A 253 -22.85 -9.42 19.25
N THR A 254 -22.61 -8.84 20.42
CA THR A 254 -23.10 -7.50 20.76
C THR A 254 -22.53 -6.45 19.81
N VAL A 255 -21.22 -6.48 19.58
CA VAL A 255 -20.54 -5.56 18.65
C VAL A 255 -21.03 -5.80 17.21
N PHE A 256 -21.12 -7.05 16.78
CA PHE A 256 -21.55 -7.37 15.42
C PHE A 256 -22.99 -6.92 15.12
N GLU A 257 -23.91 -7.18 16.04
CA GLU A 257 -25.31 -6.75 15.94
C GLU A 257 -25.44 -5.22 15.99
N GLN A 258 -24.64 -4.56 16.82
CA GLN A 258 -24.57 -3.10 16.86
C GLN A 258 -24.09 -2.56 15.52
N ALA A 259 -23.01 -3.09 14.95
CA ALA A 259 -22.50 -2.66 13.66
C ALA A 259 -23.51 -2.86 12.52
N LEU A 260 -24.21 -4.00 12.48
CA LEU A 260 -25.28 -4.26 11.51
C LEU A 260 -26.44 -3.28 11.65
N ALA A 261 -26.88 -3.02 12.88
CA ALA A 261 -27.95 -2.07 13.16
C ALA A 261 -27.56 -0.63 12.81
N THR A 262 -26.31 -0.24 13.05
CA THR A 262 -25.83 1.13 12.77
C THR A 262 -25.63 1.38 11.28
N HIS A 263 -25.00 0.44 10.56
CA HIS A 263 -24.52 0.72 9.19
C HIS A 263 -25.40 0.11 8.09
N PHE A 264 -26.18 -0.92 8.40
CA PHE A 264 -27.12 -1.54 7.46
C PHE A 264 -28.57 -1.49 7.94
N HIS A 265 -28.83 -0.87 9.10
CA HIS A 265 -30.17 -0.75 9.70
C HIS A 265 -30.86 -2.10 9.93
N LEU A 266 -30.06 -3.14 10.19
CA LEU A 266 -30.53 -4.50 10.45
C LEU A 266 -30.66 -4.79 11.95
N ALA A 267 -31.78 -4.37 12.54
CA ALA A 267 -32.07 -4.63 13.94
C ALA A 267 -32.17 -6.14 14.25
N PRO A 268 -31.73 -6.60 15.43
CA PRO A 268 -31.81 -8.01 15.84
C PRO A 268 -33.26 -8.54 15.93
N THR A 269 -34.24 -7.64 15.98
CA THR A 269 -35.67 -7.96 16.01
C THR A 269 -36.27 -8.28 14.63
N LEU A 270 -35.52 -8.06 13.53
CA LEU A 270 -36.00 -8.40 12.18
C LEU A 270 -36.16 -9.92 12.03
N PRO A 271 -37.18 -10.40 11.27
CA PRO A 271 -37.36 -11.82 11.00
C PRO A 271 -36.11 -12.46 10.41
N THR A 272 -35.75 -13.66 10.89
CA THR A 272 -34.56 -14.39 10.43
C THR A 272 -34.46 -14.53 8.91
N PRO A 273 -35.53 -14.87 8.15
CA PRO A 273 -35.44 -14.96 6.69
C PRO A 273 -35.02 -13.63 6.04
N GLN A 274 -35.51 -12.50 6.56
CA GLN A 274 -35.17 -11.17 6.05
C GLN A 274 -33.71 -10.82 6.38
N ARG A 275 -33.24 -11.13 7.60
CA ARG A 275 -31.83 -10.94 7.97
C ARG A 275 -30.89 -11.74 7.07
N LEU A 276 -31.23 -13.01 6.80
CA LEU A 276 -30.46 -13.87 5.91
C LEU A 276 -30.36 -13.32 4.48
N GLN A 277 -31.45 -12.74 3.96
CA GLN A 277 -31.44 -12.08 2.65
C GLN A 277 -30.43 -10.94 2.60
N TYR A 278 -30.46 -10.01 3.57
CA TYR A 278 -29.54 -8.87 3.59
C TYR A 278 -28.09 -9.29 3.86
N LEU A 279 -27.84 -10.23 4.77
CA LEU A 279 -26.49 -10.75 5.03
C LEU A 279 -25.89 -11.41 3.79
N THR A 280 -26.71 -12.13 3.02
CA THR A 280 -26.29 -12.72 1.74
C THR A 280 -25.88 -11.63 0.75
N ALA A 281 -26.68 -10.57 0.62
CA ALA A 281 -26.39 -9.46 -0.28
C ALA A 281 -25.15 -8.65 0.16
N ILE A 282 -25.00 -8.38 1.46
CA ILE A 282 -23.80 -7.73 2.02
C ILE A 282 -22.55 -8.56 1.68
N ASN A 283 -22.60 -9.88 1.90
CA ASN A 283 -21.48 -10.76 1.59
C ASN A 283 -21.18 -10.82 0.08
N GLN A 284 -22.19 -10.71 -0.79
CA GLN A 284 -22.00 -10.65 -2.25
C GLN A 284 -21.23 -9.39 -2.65
N THR A 285 -21.61 -8.21 -2.14
CA THR A 285 -20.89 -6.96 -2.40
C THR A 285 -19.47 -7.00 -1.86
N MET A 286 -19.27 -7.47 -0.62
CA MET A 286 -17.93 -7.67 -0.06
C MET A 286 -17.08 -8.63 -0.90
N SER A 287 -17.67 -9.71 -1.40
CA SER A 287 -16.98 -10.68 -2.27
C SER A 287 -16.57 -10.04 -3.61
N ALA A 288 -17.40 -9.15 -4.16
CA ALA A 288 -17.14 -8.48 -5.43
C ALA A 288 -16.01 -7.44 -5.35
N ILE A 289 -15.70 -6.92 -4.16
CA ILE A 289 -14.59 -5.97 -3.94
C ILE A 289 -13.23 -6.64 -4.17
N TRP A 290 -13.05 -7.89 -3.73
CA TRP A 290 -11.73 -8.55 -3.79
C TRP A 290 -11.15 -8.64 -5.21
N PRO A 291 -11.87 -9.10 -6.25
CA PRO A 291 -11.36 -9.11 -7.62
C PRO A 291 -10.97 -7.71 -8.14
N LYS A 292 -11.63 -6.64 -7.68
CA LYS A 292 -11.29 -5.25 -8.05
C LYS A 292 -9.95 -4.85 -7.48
N TRP A 293 -9.68 -5.22 -6.23
CA TRP A 293 -8.41 -4.97 -5.55
C TRP A 293 -7.26 -5.86 -6.04
N ASP A 294 -7.55 -7.10 -6.45
CA ASP A 294 -6.57 -7.96 -7.13
C ASP A 294 -6.19 -7.39 -8.51
N ALA A 295 -7.12 -6.70 -9.18
CA ALA A 295 -6.91 -5.99 -10.43
C ALA A 295 -6.51 -4.50 -10.25
N SER A 296 -5.96 -4.12 -9.09
CA SER A 296 -5.61 -2.72 -8.80
C SER A 296 -4.60 -2.12 -9.78
N GLN A 297 -3.82 -2.94 -10.47
CA GLN A 297 -2.88 -2.53 -11.52
C GLN A 297 -3.56 -1.73 -12.66
N THR A 298 -4.82 -2.02 -12.94
CA THR A 298 -5.62 -1.32 -13.96
C THR A 298 -6.67 -0.41 -13.35
N LEU A 299 -7.09 -0.71 -12.11
CA LEU A 299 -8.17 0.03 -11.46
C LEU A 299 -7.68 1.31 -10.77
N PHE A 300 -6.47 1.33 -10.20
CA PHE A 300 -5.98 2.48 -9.45
C PHE A 300 -5.19 3.41 -10.34
N LYS A 301 -5.44 4.71 -10.21
CA LYS A 301 -4.70 5.71 -10.96
C LYS A 301 -4.41 6.96 -10.13
N ALA A 302 -3.13 7.28 -9.96
CA ALA A 302 -2.71 8.57 -9.42
C ALA A 302 -3.03 9.69 -10.41
N ARG A 303 -3.52 10.81 -9.89
CA ARG A 303 -3.96 11.96 -10.68
C ARG A 303 -3.47 13.25 -10.06
N THR A 304 -2.88 14.11 -10.88
CA THR A 304 -2.69 15.51 -10.52
C THR A 304 -4.05 16.18 -10.34
N ASP A 305 -4.10 17.31 -9.62
CA ASP A 305 -5.35 18.06 -9.43
C ASP A 305 -6.00 18.48 -10.77
N ALA A 306 -5.19 18.77 -11.80
CA ALA A 306 -5.67 19.09 -13.14
C ALA A 306 -6.28 17.87 -13.84
N GLU A 307 -5.65 16.70 -13.76
CA GLU A 307 -6.19 15.47 -14.33
C GLU A 307 -7.46 15.02 -13.59
N ALA A 308 -7.49 15.16 -12.26
CA ALA A 308 -8.68 14.88 -11.48
C ALA A 308 -9.86 15.77 -11.89
N THR A 309 -9.57 17.04 -12.18
CA THR A 309 -10.57 17.97 -12.73
C THR A 309 -11.04 17.53 -14.11
N ALA A 310 -10.12 17.14 -14.99
CA ALA A 310 -10.46 16.68 -16.34
C ALA A 310 -11.27 15.37 -16.35
N ASP A 311 -11.04 14.49 -15.38
CA ASP A 311 -11.80 13.25 -15.21
C ASP A 311 -13.20 13.49 -14.60
N GLY A 312 -13.54 14.72 -14.20
CA GLY A 312 -14.80 15.04 -13.49
C GLY A 312 -14.77 14.77 -11.99
N GLY A 313 -13.61 14.42 -11.43
CA GLY A 313 -13.38 14.16 -10.01
C GLY A 313 -13.34 15.43 -9.15
N THR A 314 -14.37 16.28 -9.24
CA THR A 314 -14.45 17.53 -8.48
C THR A 314 -15.77 17.72 -7.77
N LYS A 315 -15.74 18.45 -6.66
CA LYS A 315 -16.92 18.96 -5.96
C LYS A 315 -16.71 20.43 -5.67
N ASN A 316 -17.70 21.26 -6.04
CA ASN A 316 -17.64 22.72 -5.88
C ASN A 316 -16.36 23.33 -6.48
N GLY A 317 -15.97 22.84 -7.66
CA GLY A 317 -14.79 23.31 -8.40
C GLY A 317 -13.44 22.90 -7.83
N LYS A 318 -13.40 21.99 -6.84
CA LYS A 318 -12.17 21.49 -6.23
C LYS A 318 -12.03 19.98 -6.40
N PRO A 319 -10.83 19.44 -6.66
CA PRO A 319 -10.60 18.00 -6.73
C PRO A 319 -11.08 17.27 -5.46
N VAL A 320 -11.78 16.16 -5.62
CA VAL A 320 -12.10 15.26 -4.50
C VAL A 320 -10.94 14.31 -4.24
N ARG A 321 -10.89 13.70 -3.05
CA ARG A 321 -9.80 12.80 -2.63
C ARG A 321 -9.62 11.61 -3.56
N ALA A 322 -10.72 10.93 -3.85
CA ALA A 322 -10.79 9.87 -4.83
C ALA A 322 -12.16 9.88 -5.50
N TYR A 323 -12.27 9.22 -6.65
CA TYR A 323 -13.50 9.13 -7.43
C TYR A 323 -13.44 7.94 -8.39
N PHE A 324 -14.56 7.23 -8.56
CA PHE A 324 -14.72 6.22 -9.60
C PHE A 324 -15.28 6.82 -10.90
N THR A 325 -14.64 6.53 -12.03
CA THR A 325 -15.04 7.05 -13.36
C THR A 325 -15.96 6.13 -14.15
N GLY A 326 -16.32 4.97 -13.61
CA GLY A 326 -16.87 3.85 -14.39
C GLY A 326 -15.81 2.90 -14.93
N VAL A 327 -14.53 3.33 -14.97
CA VAL A 327 -13.41 2.53 -15.51
C VAL A 327 -12.29 2.35 -14.48
N PHE A 328 -11.89 3.41 -13.79
CA PHE A 328 -10.82 3.40 -12.79
C PHE A 328 -11.21 4.25 -11.57
N ILE A 329 -10.54 4.02 -10.44
CA ILE A 329 -10.57 4.86 -9.26
C ILE A 329 -9.37 5.82 -9.35
N GLY A 330 -9.67 7.11 -9.52
CA GLY A 330 -8.67 8.18 -9.51
C GLY A 330 -8.36 8.61 -8.08
N PHE A 331 -7.08 8.83 -7.77
CA PHE A 331 -6.61 9.38 -6.50
C PHE A 331 -5.95 10.72 -6.77
N SER A 332 -6.53 11.81 -6.29
CA SER A 332 -5.93 13.15 -6.43
C SER A 332 -4.85 13.39 -5.39
N GLU A 333 -4.15 14.52 -5.50
CA GLU A 333 -3.19 14.96 -4.47
C GLU A 333 -3.85 15.17 -3.10
N ASN A 334 -5.17 15.45 -3.08
CA ASN A 334 -5.96 15.61 -1.84
C ASN A 334 -6.11 14.30 -1.07
N PHE A 335 -5.96 13.16 -1.75
CA PHE A 335 -6.00 11.85 -1.11
C PHE A 335 -4.99 11.73 0.03
N VAL A 336 -3.83 12.38 -0.10
CA VAL A 336 -2.78 12.37 0.92
C VAL A 336 -2.68 13.65 1.73
N ARG A 337 -2.94 14.80 1.12
CA ARG A 337 -2.73 16.10 1.78
C ARG A 337 -3.65 16.33 2.98
N ASP A 338 -4.91 15.93 2.85
CA ASP A 338 -5.99 16.32 3.79
C ASP A 338 -6.74 15.10 4.36
N THR A 339 -6.06 13.93 4.43
CA THR A 339 -6.68 12.65 4.76
C THR A 339 -5.73 11.74 5.53
N GLY A 340 -6.07 11.37 6.76
CA GLY A 340 -5.31 10.39 7.54
C GLY A 340 -5.39 8.97 6.95
N PRO A 341 -4.47 8.06 7.33
CA PRO A 341 -4.34 6.74 6.72
C PRO A 341 -5.60 5.86 6.83
N TYR A 342 -6.36 6.01 7.91
CA TYR A 342 -7.61 5.26 8.10
C TYR A 342 -8.76 5.83 7.28
N CYS A 343 -8.81 7.15 7.10
CA CYS A 343 -9.77 7.77 6.19
C CYS A 343 -9.45 7.40 4.73
N GLN A 344 -8.17 7.30 4.35
CA GLN A 344 -7.76 6.78 3.04
C GLN A 344 -8.25 5.35 2.80
N ALA A 345 -8.14 4.46 3.80
CA ALA A 345 -8.65 3.10 3.72
C ALA A 345 -10.18 3.07 3.59
N ALA A 346 -10.90 3.89 4.35
CA ALA A 346 -12.36 4.02 4.25
C ALA A 346 -12.80 4.53 2.86
N VAL A 347 -12.14 5.59 2.36
CA VAL A 347 -12.38 6.14 1.01
C VAL A 347 -12.12 5.08 -0.05
N LEU A 348 -11.08 4.25 0.09
CA LEU A 348 -10.83 3.20 -0.88
C LEU A 348 -11.94 2.14 -0.91
N VAL A 349 -12.43 1.68 0.24
CA VAL A 349 -13.60 0.79 0.29
C VAL A 349 -14.79 1.45 -0.39
N HIS A 350 -15.06 2.71 -0.05
CA HIS A 350 -16.15 3.51 -0.60
C HIS A 350 -16.10 3.57 -2.14
N GLU A 351 -14.99 4.03 -2.72
CA GLU A 351 -14.85 4.11 -4.18
C GLU A 351 -14.90 2.74 -4.86
N THR A 352 -14.50 1.67 -4.16
CA THR A 352 -14.57 0.32 -4.72
C THR A 352 -16.00 -0.22 -4.73
N VAL A 353 -16.86 0.17 -3.79
CA VAL A 353 -18.30 -0.17 -3.84
C VAL A 353 -18.94 0.43 -5.09
N HIS A 354 -18.60 1.66 -5.46
CA HIS A 354 -19.03 2.25 -6.73
C HIS A 354 -18.62 1.42 -7.96
N ALA A 355 -17.50 0.70 -7.89
CA ALA A 355 -17.02 -0.15 -8.97
C ALA A 355 -17.71 -1.52 -9.08
N VAL A 356 -18.50 -1.92 -8.06
CA VAL A 356 -19.19 -3.23 -8.01
C VAL A 356 -20.69 -3.11 -7.89
N ASP A 357 -21.21 -1.93 -7.55
CA ASP A 357 -22.63 -1.64 -7.41
C ASP A 357 -22.99 -0.40 -8.22
N ALA A 358 -23.71 -0.61 -9.33
CA ALA A 358 -24.06 0.44 -10.29
C ALA A 358 -25.04 1.48 -9.75
N VAL A 359 -25.82 1.17 -8.71
CA VAL A 359 -26.82 2.10 -8.12
C VAL A 359 -26.30 2.79 -6.87
N SER A 360 -25.07 2.50 -6.45
CA SER A 360 -24.47 3.06 -5.24
C SER A 360 -24.24 4.58 -5.29
N GLY A 361 -24.23 5.18 -6.49
CA GLY A 361 -24.15 6.63 -6.70
C GLY A 361 -25.50 7.36 -6.67
N GLU A 362 -26.62 6.63 -6.56
CA GLU A 362 -27.95 7.26 -6.53
C GLU A 362 -28.14 8.10 -5.25
N PRO A 363 -28.88 9.23 -5.29
CA PRO A 363 -28.91 10.20 -4.19
C PRO A 363 -29.32 9.64 -2.82
N ASN A 364 -30.18 8.62 -2.79
CA ASN A 364 -30.63 7.99 -1.54
C ASN A 364 -29.68 6.90 -1.03
N ASN A 365 -28.82 6.37 -1.90
CA ASN A 365 -27.86 5.32 -1.59
C ASN A 365 -26.51 5.95 -1.18
N HIS A 366 -26.11 7.05 -1.81
CA HIS A 366 -24.83 7.72 -1.57
C HIS A 366 -24.87 8.73 -0.41
N ILE A 367 -25.20 8.26 0.78
CA ILE A 367 -25.26 9.11 1.98
C ILE A 367 -23.94 8.98 2.76
N PRO A 368 -23.18 10.06 2.96
CA PRO A 368 -21.96 10.00 3.76
C PRO A 368 -22.28 9.73 5.23
N GLU A 369 -21.50 8.87 5.87
CA GLU A 369 -21.73 8.40 7.24
C GLU A 369 -21.60 9.49 8.30
N TRP A 370 -21.00 10.63 7.95
CA TRP A 370 -20.88 11.83 8.79
C TRP A 370 -22.04 12.83 8.63
N PHE A 371 -23.01 12.56 7.74
CA PHE A 371 -24.19 13.40 7.58
C PHE A 371 -25.32 12.96 8.50
N GLU A 372 -25.20 13.41 9.76
CA GLU A 372 -26.12 13.07 10.86
C GLU A 372 -26.62 14.30 11.61
N LEU A 373 -27.70 14.12 12.38
CA LEU A 373 -28.17 15.12 13.32
C LEU A 373 -27.08 15.47 14.34
N PRO A 374 -27.00 16.74 14.77
CA PRO A 374 -27.93 17.84 14.51
C PRO A 374 -27.59 18.67 13.25
N ARG A 375 -26.72 18.19 12.35
CA ARG A 375 -26.34 18.96 11.15
C ARG A 375 -27.58 19.29 10.33
N PRO A 376 -27.88 20.56 10.01
CA PRO A 376 -29.08 20.91 9.26
C PRO A 376 -28.94 20.53 7.77
N LYS A 377 -30.06 20.17 7.13
CA LYS A 377 -30.15 20.01 5.67
C LYS A 377 -30.19 21.39 5.01
N THR A 378 -29.05 21.86 4.50
CA THR A 378 -28.90 23.17 3.81
C THR A 378 -28.10 23.04 2.52
N GLY A 379 -28.49 23.75 1.45
CA GLY A 379 -27.73 23.77 0.19
C GLY A 379 -27.57 22.38 -0.43
N ASP A 380 -26.33 22.00 -0.75
CA ASP A 380 -25.93 20.69 -1.33
C ASP A 380 -26.02 19.50 -0.34
N ALA A 381 -26.95 19.55 0.61
CA ALA A 381 -27.14 18.50 1.60
C ALA A 381 -27.72 17.21 0.97
N PRO A 382 -27.28 16.02 1.43
CA PRO A 382 -27.91 14.76 1.05
C PRO A 382 -29.43 14.74 1.36
N PRO A 383 -30.23 13.96 0.63
CA PRO A 383 -31.69 13.95 0.77
C PRO A 383 -32.15 13.46 2.16
N LYS A 384 -31.34 12.64 2.82
CA LYS A 384 -31.62 12.03 4.12
C LYS A 384 -30.37 12.02 5.00
N TYR A 385 -30.58 12.01 6.31
CA TYR A 385 -29.50 11.70 7.24
C TYR A 385 -29.10 10.23 7.07
N TYR A 386 -27.85 9.91 7.41
CA TYR A 386 -27.34 8.55 7.31
C TYR A 386 -28.22 7.55 8.07
N ALA A 387 -28.63 7.88 9.31
CA ALA A 387 -29.53 7.07 10.12
C ALA A 387 -30.99 6.98 9.61
N GLU A 388 -31.38 7.76 8.59
CA GLU A 388 -32.71 7.72 7.97
C GLU A 388 -32.77 6.78 6.74
N GLN A 389 -31.67 6.15 6.36
CA GLN A 389 -31.66 5.18 5.25
C GLN A 389 -32.49 3.94 5.59
N THR A 390 -33.16 3.39 4.58
CA THR A 390 -33.76 2.05 4.68
C THR A 390 -32.66 0.98 4.58
N GLN A 391 -33.01 -0.28 4.89
CA GLN A 391 -32.11 -1.42 4.70
C GLN A 391 -31.68 -1.56 3.24
N ASP A 392 -32.60 -1.38 2.30
CA ASP A 392 -32.33 -1.48 0.86
C ASP A 392 -31.38 -0.36 0.39
N GLU A 393 -31.57 0.86 0.89
CA GLU A 393 -30.69 1.99 0.56
C GLU A 393 -29.29 1.82 1.16
N ALA A 394 -29.20 1.39 2.42
CA ALA A 394 -27.92 1.14 3.09
C ALA A 394 -27.15 -0.04 2.50
N LEU A 395 -27.86 -1.04 1.95
CA LEU A 395 -27.24 -2.14 1.21
C LEU A 395 -26.44 -1.66 -0.02
N HIS A 396 -26.86 -0.55 -0.62
CA HIS A 396 -26.21 0.08 -1.77
C HIS A 396 -25.27 1.23 -1.37
N ASN A 397 -25.17 1.58 -0.08
CA ASN A 397 -24.38 2.72 0.37
C ASN A 397 -22.89 2.35 0.53
N PRO A 398 -21.97 2.93 -0.25
CA PRO A 398 -20.53 2.73 -0.08
C PRO A 398 -20.01 3.01 1.33
N SER A 399 -20.54 4.05 1.98
CA SER A 399 -20.18 4.46 3.32
C SER A 399 -20.53 3.39 4.35
N SER A 400 -21.59 2.62 4.13
CA SER A 400 -22.01 1.52 5.01
C SER A 400 -21.00 0.39 5.05
N TYR A 401 -20.44 -0.01 3.90
CA TYR A 401 -19.40 -1.04 3.87
C TYR A 401 -18.10 -0.57 4.53
N ALA A 402 -17.68 0.65 4.26
CA ALA A 402 -16.47 1.22 4.87
C ALA A 402 -16.60 1.33 6.40
N ALA A 403 -17.71 1.91 6.88
CA ALA A 403 -17.96 2.10 8.31
C ALA A 403 -18.21 0.79 9.04
N PHE A 404 -18.98 -0.14 8.45
CA PHE A 404 -19.20 -1.47 9.02
C PHE A 404 -17.90 -2.26 9.15
N ALA A 405 -17.08 -2.29 8.09
CA ALA A 405 -15.81 -3.01 8.13
C ALA A 405 -14.88 -2.46 9.21
N GLN A 406 -14.83 -1.13 9.34
CA GLN A 406 -14.06 -0.46 10.39
C GLN A 406 -14.61 -0.78 11.80
N HIS A 407 -15.93 -0.71 11.99
CA HIS A 407 -16.58 -0.98 13.27
C HIS A 407 -16.25 -2.39 13.75
N ILE A 408 -16.36 -3.38 12.86
CA ILE A 408 -16.00 -4.76 13.18
C ILE A 408 -14.51 -4.88 13.55
N PHE A 409 -13.62 -4.24 12.79
CA PHE A 409 -12.18 -4.34 13.01
C PHE A 409 -11.72 -3.75 14.36
N TYR A 410 -12.26 -2.59 14.74
CA TYR A 410 -11.88 -1.91 15.98
C TYR A 410 -12.74 -2.29 17.18
N GLY A 411 -13.87 -2.95 16.96
CA GLY A 411 -14.83 -3.28 18.00
C GLY A 411 -15.69 -2.11 18.48
N GLU A 412 -15.62 -0.97 17.79
CA GLU A 412 -16.38 0.24 18.10
C GLU A 412 -16.62 1.09 16.83
N ASP A 413 -17.68 1.89 16.84
CA ASP A 413 -18.02 2.79 15.74
C ASP A 413 -17.03 3.96 15.62
N ARG A 414 -16.21 3.94 14.56
CA ARG A 414 -15.18 4.96 14.26
C ARG A 414 -15.44 5.76 12.98
N ARG A 415 -16.69 5.82 12.52
CA ARG A 415 -17.12 6.43 11.24
C ARG A 415 -16.21 7.57 10.72
N TYR A 416 -15.96 7.57 9.42
CA TYR A 416 -14.98 8.42 8.72
C TYR A 416 -13.51 8.10 8.97
N GLY A 417 -13.19 6.88 9.38
CA GLY A 417 -11.81 6.47 9.55
C GLY A 417 -11.18 6.93 10.87
N ALA A 418 -11.76 7.86 11.64
CA ALA A 418 -11.12 8.52 12.79
C ALA A 418 -9.63 8.80 12.55
N GLY A 419 -9.37 9.83 11.73
CA GLY A 419 -8.05 10.22 11.26
C GLY A 419 -8.11 11.58 10.56
N ARG A 420 -8.46 12.65 11.29
CA ARG A 420 -8.20 14.02 10.82
C ARG A 420 -6.71 14.13 10.48
N PRO A 421 -6.27 15.05 9.61
CA PRO A 421 -4.84 15.25 9.31
C PRO A 421 -3.92 15.42 10.54
N THR A 422 -4.50 15.57 11.73
CA THR A 422 -3.85 15.79 13.02
C THR A 422 -4.11 14.71 14.08
N ASP A 423 -4.82 13.61 13.76
CA ASP A 423 -5.07 12.51 14.72
C ASP A 423 -3.99 11.43 14.64
#